data_AF-A0AAV2HEF4-F1
#
_entry.id   AF-A0AAV2HEF4-F1
#
_cell.length_a   1.000
_cell.length_b   1.000
_cell.length_c   1.000
_cell.angle_alpha   90.00
_cell.angle_beta   90.00
_cell.angle_gamma   90.00
#
_symmetry.space_group_name_H-M   'P 1'
#
loop_
_entity.id
_entity.type
_entity.pdbx_description
1 polymer ?
#
loop_
_entity_poly.entity_id
_entity_poly.type
_entity_poly.pdbx_seq_one_letter_code
_entity_poly.pdbx_strand_id
1 'polypeptide(L)'
;NISIKFPDYVSLQTLECIKVFVDKITMDIYCNISKPIQGIVLNGSSVTRLCSLYISKGRNVALRQATSQTSTYSESPFYFSSTAVDGNAN
;
A
#
# COMPACT_ATOMS: atom_id res chain seq x y z
N ASN A 1 -2.79 -7.98 21.21
CA ASN A 1 -3.89 -7.37 20.44
C ASN A 1 -3.49 -5.99 19.99
N ILE A 2 -3.30 -5.82 18.67
CA ILE A 2 -3.08 -4.50 18.04
C ILE A 2 -4.42 -4.02 17.49
N SER A 3 -4.77 -2.76 17.74
CA SER A 3 -6.05 -2.18 17.34
C SER A 3 -5.84 -0.82 16.67
N ILE A 4 -6.07 -0.78 15.35
CA ILE A 4 -5.93 0.41 14.50
C ILE A 4 -7.22 1.23 14.56
N LYS A 5 -7.14 2.53 14.90
CA LYS A 5 -8.29 3.47 14.94
C LYS A 5 -8.17 4.54 13.88
N PHE A 6 -9.29 4.86 13.23
CA PHE A 6 -9.44 5.96 12.28
C PHE A 6 -10.12 7.17 12.96
N PRO A 7 -9.56 8.39 12.85
CA PRO A 7 -10.08 9.58 13.53
C PRO A 7 -11.52 9.97 13.15
N ASP A 8 -11.97 9.73 11.91
CA ASP A 8 -13.29 10.18 11.44
C ASP A 8 -14.46 9.22 11.74
N TYR A 9 -14.26 8.13 12.49
CA TYR A 9 -15.34 7.20 12.83
C TYR A 9 -15.54 7.07 14.34
N VAL A 10 -16.77 7.36 14.79
CA VAL A 10 -17.27 7.22 16.17
C VAL A 10 -17.25 5.76 16.65
N SER A 11 -17.01 4.80 15.75
CA SER A 11 -16.92 3.36 16.06
C SER A 11 -15.59 2.75 15.62
N LEU A 12 -15.04 1.88 16.48
CA LEU A 12 -13.92 0.99 16.17
C LEU A 12 -14.34 0.07 15.02
N GLN A 13 -13.91 0.38 13.79
CA GLN A 13 -13.96 -0.60 12.72
C GLN A 13 -12.75 -1.52 12.85
N THR A 14 -13.02 -2.79 13.17
CA THR A 14 -12.04 -3.85 13.01
C THR A 14 -11.76 -3.99 11.52
N LEU A 15 -10.52 -3.73 11.12
CA LEU A 15 -10.08 -4.01 9.75
C LEU A 15 -10.10 -5.53 9.52
N GLU A 16 -10.77 -5.95 8.44
CA GLU A 16 -10.59 -7.31 7.92
C GLU A 16 -9.23 -7.37 7.22
N CYS A 17 -8.21 -7.71 8.02
CA CYS A 17 -6.87 -7.91 7.52
C CYS A 17 -6.73 -9.31 6.94
N ILE A 18 -6.25 -9.37 5.70
CA ILE A 18 -6.14 -10.60 4.92
C ILE A 18 -4.93 -11.41 5.38
N LYS A 19 -3.82 -10.72 5.67
CA LYS A 19 -2.56 -11.36 6.05
C LYS A 19 -1.83 -10.57 7.12
N VAL A 20 -1.21 -11.31 8.02
CA VAL A 20 -0.31 -10.80 9.04
C VAL A 20 0.95 -11.64 8.99
N PHE A 21 2.08 -10.99 8.72
CA PHE A 21 3.40 -11.62 8.83
C PHE A 21 4.11 -11.03 10.04
N VAL A 22 4.63 -11.92 10.87
CA VAL A 22 5.39 -11.54 12.07
C VAL A 22 6.75 -12.19 11.98
N ASP A 23 7.79 -11.37 12.05
CA ASP A 23 9.16 -11.82 12.30
C ASP A 23 9.60 -11.32 13.69
N LYS A 24 10.84 -11.61 14.09
CA LYS A 24 11.41 -11.29 15.42
C LYS A 24 11.27 -9.82 15.81
N ILE A 25 11.31 -8.90 14.85
CA ILE A 25 11.28 -7.45 15.09
C ILE A 25 10.33 -6.68 14.16
N THR A 26 9.74 -7.32 13.16
CA THR A 26 8.84 -6.67 12.19
C THR A 26 7.47 -7.33 12.19
N MET A 27 6.46 -6.53 11.90
CA MET A 27 5.09 -6.99 11.71
C MET A 27 4.50 -6.30 10.48
N ASP A 28 4.20 -7.08 9.47
CA ASP A 28 3.60 -6.63 8.22
C ASP A 28 2.12 -7.02 8.20
N ILE A 29 1.25 -6.02 8.12
CA ILE A 29 -0.20 -6.20 8.15
C ILE A 29 -0.77 -5.74 6.82
N TYR A 30 -1.48 -6.66 6.15
CA TYR A 30 -2.15 -6.42 4.88
C TYR A 30 -3.65 -6.44 5.10
N CYS A 31 -4.32 -5.29 4.91
CA CYS A 31 -5.77 -5.18 5.05
C CYS A 31 -6.40 -4.63 3.77
N ASN A 32 -7.62 -5.07 3.46
CA ASN A 32 -8.39 -4.50 2.37
C ASN A 32 -9.10 -3.25 2.89
N ILE A 33 -8.57 -2.08 2.57
CA ILE A 33 -9.10 -0.82 3.08
C ILE A 33 -9.73 -0.05 1.92
N SER A 34 -11.06 -0.02 1.88
CA SER A 34 -11.82 0.72 0.88
C SER A 34 -11.89 2.23 1.14
N LYS A 35 -11.40 2.68 2.30
CA LYS A 35 -11.47 4.07 2.75
C LYS A 35 -10.10 4.64 3.09
N PRO A 36 -9.91 5.97 2.97
CA PRO A 36 -8.64 6.60 3.32
C PRO A 36 -8.32 6.42 4.80
N ILE A 37 -7.09 6.02 5.09
CA ILE A 37 -6.54 5.98 6.45
C ILE A 37 -6.14 7.39 6.86
N GLN A 38 -6.74 7.91 7.94
CA GLN A 38 -6.39 9.22 8.50
C GLN A 38 -5.58 9.12 9.79
N GLY A 39 -5.59 7.96 10.44
CA GLY A 39 -4.84 7.70 11.66
C GLY A 39 -4.68 6.21 11.87
N ILE A 40 -3.61 5.85 12.57
CA ILE A 40 -3.36 4.50 13.06
C ILE A 40 -3.08 4.62 14.54
N VAL A 41 -3.77 3.81 15.32
CA VAL A 41 -3.47 3.62 16.74
C VAL A 41 -2.85 2.24 16.89
N LEU A 42 -1.76 2.15 17.63
CA LEU A 42 -1.14 0.88 17.98
C LEU A 42 -1.30 0.70 19.48
N ASN A 43 -1.85 -0.44 19.88
CA ASN A 43 -2.07 -0.74 21.29
C ASN A 43 -1.51 -2.15 21.56
N GLY A 44 -0.93 -2.38 22.73
CA GLY A 44 -0.38 -3.68 23.09
C GLY A 44 0.43 -3.64 24.37
N SER A 45 0.22 -4.63 25.24
CA SER A 45 0.87 -4.73 26.56
C SER A 45 2.40 -4.79 26.53
N SER A 46 2.98 -5.18 25.38
CA SER A 46 4.44 -5.31 25.19
C SER A 46 5.03 -4.33 24.18
N VAL A 47 4.24 -3.38 23.65
CA VAL A 47 4.73 -2.36 22.73
C VAL A 47 5.33 -1.21 23.53
N THR A 48 6.54 -1.39 24.04
CA THR A 48 7.24 -0.36 24.83
C THR A 48 7.84 0.72 23.94
N ARG A 49 8.20 0.38 22.70
CA ARG A 49 8.75 1.28 21.69
C ARG A 49 8.36 0.84 20.28
N LEU A 50 8.01 1.81 19.44
CA LEU A 50 7.86 1.66 18.00
C LEU A 50 9.09 2.29 17.34
N CYS A 51 9.88 1.50 16.62
CA CYS A 51 11.08 2.02 15.96
C CYS A 51 10.73 2.76 14.66
N SER A 52 9.80 2.19 13.88
CA SER A 52 9.36 2.73 12.60
C SER A 52 7.96 2.25 12.27
N LEU A 53 7.18 3.10 11.59
CA LEU A 53 5.86 2.74 11.02
C LEU A 53 5.85 3.06 9.53
N TYR A 54 5.58 2.04 8.72
CA TYR A 54 5.43 2.18 7.27
C TYR A 54 4.00 1.84 6.88
N ILE A 55 3.26 2.83 6.35
CA ILE A 55 1.92 2.64 5.82
C ILE A 55 2.01 2.74 4.30
N SER A 56 1.77 1.64 3.62
CA SER A 56 1.66 1.64 2.16
C SER A 56 0.18 1.62 1.76
N LYS A 57 -0.20 2.41 0.75
CA LYS A 57 -1.51 2.30 0.10
C LYS A 57 -1.57 1.13 -0.91
N GLY A 58 -0.54 0.28 -0.95
CA GLY A 58 -0.15 -0.45 -2.14
C GLY A 58 0.41 0.52 -3.19
N ARG A 59 1.73 0.52 -3.37
CA ARG A 59 2.39 1.36 -4.39
C ARG A 59 2.70 0.48 -5.59
N ASN A 60 2.11 0.77 -6.74
CA ASN A 60 2.66 0.26 -7.99
C ASN A 60 3.99 0.99 -8.22
N VAL A 61 5.10 0.34 -7.83
CA VAL A 61 6.44 0.93 -7.93
C VAL A 61 6.87 1.16 -9.36
N ALA A 62 6.24 0.50 -10.33
CA ALA A 62 6.50 0.68 -11.75
C ALA A 62 5.89 1.97 -12.29
N LEU A 63 4.86 2.54 -11.63
CA LEU A 63 4.17 3.75 -12.09
C LEU A 63 5.16 4.91 -12.28
N ARG A 64 5.17 5.49 -13.48
CA ARG A 64 6.05 6.59 -13.93
C ARG A 64 7.55 6.30 -13.81
N GLN A 65 7.97 5.04 -13.71
CA GLN A 65 9.39 4.68 -13.80
C GLN A 65 9.91 4.83 -15.23
N ALA A 66 11.23 4.88 -15.37
CA ALA A 66 11.87 4.77 -16.67
C ALA A 66 11.55 3.40 -17.29
N THR A 67 11.30 3.38 -18.60
CA THR A 67 10.96 2.16 -19.34
C THR A 67 11.81 2.04 -20.59
N SER A 68 12.00 0.80 -21.04
CA SER A 68 12.66 0.47 -22.30
C SER A 68 11.92 -0.69 -22.96
N GLN A 69 11.89 -0.73 -24.29
CA GLN A 69 11.35 -1.85 -25.05
C GLN A 69 12.35 -2.28 -26.13
N THR A 70 12.34 -3.55 -26.49
CA THR A 70 13.21 -4.12 -27.54
C THR A 70 12.78 -3.68 -28.95
N SER A 71 11.50 -3.38 -29.13
CA SER A 71 10.91 -2.96 -30.40
C SER A 71 9.65 -2.12 -30.17
N THR A 72 9.39 -1.16 -31.04
CA THR A 72 8.19 -0.31 -31.01
C THR A 72 7.42 -0.47 -32.30
N TYR A 73 6.10 -0.66 -32.20
CA TYR A 73 5.22 -0.65 -33.37
C TYR A 73 5.08 0.79 -33.88
N SER A 74 5.66 1.09 -35.04
CA SER A 74 5.84 2.46 -35.55
C SER A 74 4.64 3.03 -36.27
N GLU A 75 3.67 2.20 -36.67
CA GLU A 75 2.47 2.65 -37.39
C GLU A 75 1.47 3.40 -36.48
N SER A 76 1.78 3.54 -35.19
CA SER A 76 0.92 4.23 -34.24
C SER A 76 1.71 4.83 -33.06
N PRO A 77 1.36 6.05 -32.61
CA PRO A 77 2.06 6.73 -31.52
C PRO A 77 1.66 6.25 -30.11
N PHE A 78 0.88 5.18 -29.98
CA PHE A 78 0.35 4.74 -28.67
C PHE A 78 1.14 3.59 -28.03
N TYR A 79 2.08 2.99 -28.75
CA TYR A 79 2.78 1.76 -28.34
C TYR A 79 4.16 2.00 -27.71
N PHE A 80 4.34 3.14 -27.07
CA PHE A 80 5.57 3.47 -26.33
C PHE A 80 5.60 2.78 -24.96
N SER A 81 6.77 2.36 -24.51
CA SER A 81 6.96 1.67 -23.23
C SER A 81 6.54 2.50 -22.03
N SER A 82 6.47 3.83 -22.17
CA SER A 82 5.99 4.74 -21.13
C SER A 82 4.50 4.59 -20.83
N THR A 83 3.68 4.14 -21.79
CA THR A 83 2.23 3.96 -21.55
C THR A 83 1.93 2.78 -20.65
N ALA A 84 2.82 1.78 -20.58
CA ALA A 84 2.68 0.66 -19.64
C ALA A 84 2.79 1.05 -18.15
N VAL A 85 3.25 2.27 -17.86
CA VAL A 85 3.48 2.77 -16.50
C VAL A 85 2.82 4.12 -16.22
N ASP A 86 1.99 4.64 -17.11
CA ASP A 86 1.38 5.96 -16.98
C ASP A 86 0.18 5.99 -16.02
N GLY A 87 -0.36 4.81 -15.68
CA GLY A 87 -1.53 4.65 -14.81
C GLY A 87 -2.87 4.70 -15.53
N ASN A 88 -2.86 4.69 -16.87
CA ASN A 88 -4.04 4.56 -17.71
C ASN A 88 -4.14 3.10 -18.23
N ALA A 89 -5.33 2.52 -18.14
CA ALA A 89 -5.61 1.15 -18.61
C ALA A 89 -6.42 1.10 -19.91
N ASN A 90 -6.68 2.27 -20.52
CA ASN A 90 -7.43 2.44 -21.76
C ASN A 90 -6.52 2.73 -22.96
#